data_AF-A0A354HS79-F1
#
_entry.id   AF-A0A354HS79-F1
#
_cell.length_a   1.000
_cell.length_b   1.000
_cell.length_c   1.000
_cell.angle_alpha   90.00
_cell.angle_beta   90.00
_cell.angle_gamma   90.00
#
_symmetry.space_group_name_H-M   'P 1'
#
loop_
_entity.id
_entity.type
_entity.pdbx_description
1 polymer ?
#
loop_
_entity_poly.entity_id
_entity_poly.type
_entity_poly.pdbx_seq_one_letter_code
_entity_poly.pdbx_strand_id
1 'polypeptide(L)' 'KDRIIFLGSAIDDNVANLVIAQMLFLEAEDPDKDIFIYINSPGGSVTAGMAIYDTMQY' A
#
# COMPACT_ATOMS: atom_id res chain seq x y z
N LYS A 1 -15.62 -3.23 6.19
CA LYS A 1 -14.32 -3.12 6.89
C LYS A 1 -13.79 -1.72 6.63
N ASP A 2 -13.00 -1.15 7.55
CA ASP A 2 -12.39 0.16 7.31
C ASP A 2 -11.35 0.04 6.18
N ARG A 3 -11.42 0.93 5.18
CA ARG A 3 -10.52 0.95 4.00
C ARG A 3 -9.20 1.62 4.38
N ILE A 4 -8.53 1.07 5.38
CA ILE A 4 -7.35 1.66 6.02
C ILE A 4 -6.18 0.68 5.93
N ILE A 5 -5.06 1.14 5.39
CA ILE A 5 -3.79 0.39 5.34
C ILE A 5 -2.76 1.13 6.21
N PHE A 6 -2.06 0.39 7.07
CA PHE A 6 -0.97 0.93 7.90
C PHE A 6 0.38 0.49 7.35
N LEU A 7 1.23 1.47 6.99
CA LEU A 7 2.62 1.27 6.61
C LEU A 7 3.53 1.74 7.75
N GLY A 8 3.77 0.85 8.72
CA GLY A 8 4.45 1.16 9.99
C GLY A 8 5.89 0.64 10.13
N SER A 9 6.42 -0.02 9.09
CA SER A 9 7.73 -0.69 9.12
C SER A 9 8.65 -0.20 8.01
N ALA A 10 9.91 -0.63 8.02
CA ALA A 10 10.81 -0.43 6.88
C ALA A 10 10.21 -1.06 5.61
N ILE A 11 10.44 -0.41 4.47
CA ILE A 11 9.89 -0.84 3.18
C ILE A 11 10.88 -1.84 2.56
N ASP A 12 10.47 -3.10 2.48
CA ASP A 12 11.11 -4.14 1.69
C ASP A 12 10.11 -4.80 0.74
N ASP A 13 10.57 -5.75 -0.06
CA ASP A 13 9.72 -6.41 -1.06
C ASP A 13 8.53 -7.16 -0.42
N ASN A 14 8.67 -7.67 0.80
CA ASN A 14 7.58 -8.37 1.49
C ASN A 14 6.51 -7.36 1.93
N VAL A 15 6.93 -6.30 2.62
CA VAL A 15 6.03 -5.22 3.06
C VAL A 15 5.33 -4.57 1.88
N ALA A 16 6.05 -4.30 0.78
CA ALA A 16 5.45 -3.76 -0.43
C ALA A 16 4.39 -4.70 -1.03
N ASN A 17 4.70 -5.99 -1.19
CA ASN A 17 3.73 -6.96 -1.70
C ASN A 17 2.47 -7.06 -0.83
N LEU A 18 2.60 -6.96 0.49
CA LEU A 18 1.46 -6.95 1.41
C LEU A 18 0.59 -5.69 1.27
N VAL A 19 1.21 -4.52 1.09
CA VAL A 19 0.48 -3.25 0.88
C VAL A 19 -0.21 -3.25 -0.47
N ILE A 20 0.47 -3.68 -1.54
CA ILE A 20 -0.08 -3.82 -2.89
C ILE A 20 -1.28 -4.76 -2.90
N ALA A 21 -1.16 -5.94 -2.28
CA ALA A 21 -2.26 -6.90 -2.21
C ALA A 21 -3.48 -6.32 -1.47
N GLN A 22 -3.28 -5.54 -0.41
CA GLN A 22 -4.36 -4.86 0.31
C GLN A 22 -5.02 -3.77 -0.55
N MET A 23 -4.25 -2.97 -1.29
CA MET A 23 -4.80 -1.96 -2.20
C MET A 23 -5.66 -2.61 -3.29
N LEU A 24 -5.14 -3.63 -3.97
CA LEU A 24 -5.88 -4.35 -5.01
C LEU A 24 -7.13 -5.06 -4.47
N PHE A 25 -7.08 -5.58 -3.25
CA PHE A 25 -8.24 -6.18 -2.60
C PHE A 25 -9.34 -5.15 -2.33
N LEU A 26 -8.99 -3.98 -1.79
CA LEU A 26 -9.94 -2.91 -1.49
C LEU A 26 -10.50 -2.29 -2.78
N GLU A 27 -9.67 -2.11 -3.80
CA GLU A 27 -10.08 -1.64 -5.13
C GLU A 27 -11.09 -2.60 -5.77
N ALA A 28 -10.83 -3.90 -5.72
CA ALA A 28 -11.75 -4.92 -6.23
C ALA A 28 -13.08 -5.02 -5.44
N GLU A 29 -13.08 -4.65 -4.15
CA GLU A 29 -14.29 -4.63 -3.31
C GLU A 29 -15.21 -3.45 -3.66
N ASP A 30 -14.64 -2.26 -3.87
CA ASP A 30 -15.38 -1.04 -4.17
C ASP A 30 -14.41 0.03 -4.76
N PRO A 31 -14.34 0.19 -6.09
CA PRO A 31 -13.36 1.10 -6.74
C PRO A 31 -13.73 2.59 -6.57
N ASP A 32 -14.99 2.90 -6.25
CA ASP A 32 -15.45 4.28 -6.10
C ASP A 32 -15.16 4.85 -4.69
N LYS A 33 -14.63 4.02 -3.77
CA LYS A 33 -14.35 4.40 -2.39
C LYS A 33 -12.87 4.61 -2.13
N ASP A 34 -12.57 5.74 -1.49
CA ASP A 34 -11.22 6.07 -1.03
C ASP A 34 -10.58 4.97 -0.16
N ILE A 35 -9.27 4.82 -0.32
CA ILE A 35 -8.40 4.00 0.52
C ILE A 35 -7.47 4.94 1.29
N PHE A 36 -7.47 4.85 2.62
CA PHE A 36 -6.62 5.67 3.48
C PHE A 36 -5.36 4.91 3.86
N ILE A 37 -4.20 5.46 3.52
CA ILE A 37 -2.90 4.88 3.88
C ILE A 37 -2.24 5.74 4.96
N TYR A 38 -2.02 5.17 6.14
CA TYR A 38 -1.29 5.82 7.22
C TYR A 38 0.17 5.39 7.18
N ILE A 39 1.07 6.35 6.98
CA ILE A 39 2.49 6.09 6.76
C ILE A 39 3.29 6.54 7.98
N ASN A 40 3.97 5.58 8.61
CA ASN A 40 4.98 5.80 9.65
C ASN A 40 6.14 4.83 9.39
N SER A 41 6.96 5.14 8.40
CA SER A 41 8.04 4.28 7.95
C SER A 41 9.37 5.03 7.96
N PRO A 42 10.49 4.41 8.36
CA PRO A 42 11.82 4.98 8.19
C PRO A 42 12.30 4.98 6.72
N GLY A 43 11.47 4.52 5.78
CA GLY A 43 11.86 4.27 4.38
C GLY A 43 12.41 2.85 4.19
N GLY A 44 13.16 2.64 3.12
CA GLY A 44 13.75 1.34 2.80
C GLY A 44 14.15 1.21 1.33
N SER A 45 13.81 0.08 0.72
CA SER A 45 14.06 -0.20 -0.69
C SER A 45 13.30 0.77 -1.59
N VAL A 46 14.04 1.47 -2.46
CA VAL A 46 13.46 2.41 -3.43
C VAL A 46 12.56 1.68 -4.42
N THR A 47 12.97 0.51 -4.92
CA THR A 47 12.18 -0.26 -5.89
C THR A 47 10.88 -0.77 -5.27
N ALA A 48 10.93 -1.23 -4.02
CA ALA A 48 9.73 -1.65 -3.28
C ALA A 48 8.78 -0.47 -3.03
N GLY A 49 9.33 0.70 -2.69
CA GLY A 49 8.55 1.94 -2.55
C GLY A 49 7.89 2.38 -3.86
N MET A 50 8.62 2.29 -4.97
CA MET A 50 8.07 2.59 -6.30
C MET A 50 6.98 1.61 -6.71
N ALA A 51 7.09 0.32 -6.37
CA ALA A 51 6.02 -0.64 -6.65
C ALA A 51 4.71 -0.29 -5.91
N ILE A 52 4.81 0.18 -4.66
CA ILE A 52 3.65 0.69 -3.91
C ILE A 52 3.10 1.93 -4.63
N TYR A 53 3.97 2.89 -4.98
CA TYR A 53 3.56 4.13 -5.65
C TYR A 53 2.87 3.87 -6.99
N ASP A 54 3.42 3.00 -7.84
CA ASP A 54 2.85 2.67 -9.15
C ASP A 54 1.47 2.01 -8.98
N THR A 55 1.28 1.18 -7.95
CA THR A 55 -0.03 0.58 -7.65
C THR A 55 -1.04 1.63 -7.14
N MET A 56 -0.59 2.69 -6.46
CA MET A 56 -1.48 3.79 -6.07
C MET A 56 -1.96 4.65 -7.25
N GLN A 57 -1.24 4.63 -8.38
CA GLN A 57 -1.55 5.41 -9.58
C GLN A 57 -2.28 4.61 -10.67
N TYR A 58 -2.35 3.28 -10.52
CA TYR A 58 -3.07 2.39 -11.42
C TYR A 58 -4.57 2.53 -11.22
#